data_AF-A0A6J1Q2R5-F1
#
_entry.id   AF-A0A6J1Q2R5-F1
#
_cell.length_a   1.000
_cell.length_b   1.000
_cell.length_c   1.000
_cell.angle_alpha   90.00
_cell.angle_beta   90.00
_cell.angle_gamma   90.00
#
_symmetry.space_group_name_H-M   'P 1'
#
loop_
_entity.id
_entity.type
_entity.pdbx_description
1 polymer ?
#
loop_
_entity_poly.entity_id
_entity_poly.type
_entity_poly.pdbx_seq_one_letter_code
_entity_poly.pdbx_strand_id
1 'polypeptide(L)'
;SIKCSNSSRPALIDHAHTLILFFGNCSSRWQNCDGNKFGNDVYNIEFLSEDKIKPSLFGAKYNFYLDGVVNCPEFLVHLPTLCKLALKYGLELVSFERFEDFYERFKGEGRSLLGNMQALETYPPYHESPLLGDPERDYHHAVEYMQNLPANHRKIGTLSQSEWEVTSLYAVFSFRKMKTIWNSEGKPEYIKL
;
A
#
# COMPACT_ATOMS: atom_id res chain seq x y z
N SER A 1 -32.29 32.57 10.61
CA SER A 1 -32.96 31.39 10.04
C SER A 1 -32.65 31.23 8.57
N ILE A 2 -31.72 30.36 8.22
CA ILE A 2 -31.67 29.67 6.92
C ILE A 2 -31.18 28.25 7.22
N LYS A 3 -32.07 27.27 7.02
CA LYS A 3 -31.74 25.83 6.97
C LYS A 3 -31.33 25.52 5.53
N CYS A 4 -30.17 24.90 5.35
CA CYS A 4 -29.81 24.04 4.22
C CYS A 4 -28.75 23.06 4.75
N SER A 5 -28.72 21.77 4.48
CA SER A 5 -29.63 20.77 3.93
C SER A 5 -28.82 19.48 4.10
N ASN A 6 -29.41 18.41 4.63
CA ASN A 6 -28.77 17.11 4.76
C ASN A 6 -28.32 16.61 3.39
N SER A 7 -27.00 16.63 3.13
CA SER A 7 -26.38 15.74 2.14
C SER A 7 -25.54 14.75 2.92
N SER A 8 -25.90 13.48 2.80
CA SER A 8 -25.27 12.31 3.39
C SER A 8 -23.75 12.39 3.27
N ARG A 9 -23.06 12.66 4.39
CA ARG A 9 -21.64 12.36 4.52
C ARG A 9 -21.51 10.83 4.47
N PRO A 10 -20.63 10.24 3.64
CA PRO A 10 -20.27 8.85 3.87
C PRO A 10 -19.68 8.80 5.28
N ALA A 11 -20.24 7.94 6.12
CA ALA A 11 -19.83 7.75 7.50
C ALA A 11 -18.31 7.53 7.49
N LEU A 12 -17.57 8.54 7.95
CA LEU A 12 -16.16 8.39 8.22
C LEU A 12 -16.03 7.24 9.21
N ILE A 13 -15.14 6.34 8.84
CA ILE A 13 -14.58 5.23 9.58
C ILE A 13 -14.20 5.72 10.99
N ASP A 14 -15.12 5.66 11.95
CA ASP A 14 -14.93 6.41 13.20
C ASP A 14 -13.95 5.74 14.18
N HIS A 15 -13.52 4.49 13.95
CA HIS A 15 -12.55 3.80 14.82
C HIS A 15 -11.73 2.71 14.09
N ALA A 16 -11.33 2.91 12.84
CA ALA A 16 -10.37 2.00 12.20
C ALA A 16 -9.01 2.67 12.06
N HIS A 17 -8.01 2.07 12.70
CA HIS A 17 -6.62 2.47 12.51
C HIS A 17 -6.15 1.86 11.19
N THR A 18 -5.94 2.72 10.20
CA THR A 18 -5.34 2.32 8.92
C THR A 18 -3.87 2.05 9.14
N LEU A 19 -3.45 0.81 8.90
CA LEU A 19 -2.05 0.40 8.91
C LEU A 19 -1.64 0.08 7.47
N ILE A 20 -0.48 0.60 7.07
CA ILE A 20 0.17 0.21 5.82
C ILE A 20 1.19 -0.86 6.20
N LEU A 21 1.05 -2.07 5.66
CA LEU A 21 2.04 -3.13 5.82
C LEU A 21 2.37 -3.75 4.46
N PHE A 22 3.58 -4.27 4.35
CA PHE A 22 4.02 -5.12 3.26
C PHE A 22 3.20 -6.42 3.28
N PHE A 23 2.36 -6.62 2.28
CA PHE A 23 1.49 -7.80 2.22
C PHE A 23 1.27 -8.35 0.82
N GLY A 24 1.08 -7.48 -0.17
CA GLY A 24 0.36 -7.90 -1.37
C GLY A 24 1.17 -8.73 -2.35
N ASN A 25 2.37 -8.26 -2.68
CA ASN A 25 3.10 -8.76 -3.84
C ASN A 25 4.49 -9.33 -3.54
N CYS A 26 5.01 -9.11 -2.33
CA CYS A 26 6.35 -9.56 -1.95
C CYS A 26 6.50 -11.10 -2.05
N SER A 27 5.53 -11.86 -1.53
CA SER A 27 5.54 -13.33 -1.62
C SER A 27 5.41 -13.82 -3.06
N SER A 28 4.54 -13.20 -3.86
CA SER A 28 4.34 -13.59 -5.27
C SER A 28 5.60 -13.33 -6.10
N ARG A 29 6.20 -12.14 -5.95
CA ARG A 29 7.46 -11.79 -6.64
C ARG A 29 8.60 -12.73 -6.23
N TRP A 30 8.73 -13.05 -4.95
CA TRP A 30 9.74 -14.00 -4.48
C TRP A 30 9.55 -15.41 -5.05
N GLN A 31 8.31 -15.90 -5.11
CA GLN A 31 8.00 -17.22 -5.67
C GLN A 31 8.30 -17.33 -7.17
N ASN A 32 8.18 -16.24 -7.92
CA ASN A 32 8.38 -16.21 -9.38
C ASN A 32 9.78 -15.76 -9.82
N CYS A 33 10.62 -15.23 -8.92
CA CYS A 33 11.99 -14.85 -9.28
C CYS A 33 12.95 -16.05 -9.27
N ASP A 34 14.02 -15.96 -10.07
CA ASP A 34 15.15 -16.88 -9.99
C ASP A 34 16.03 -16.52 -8.77
N GLY A 35 16.31 -17.49 -7.89
CA GLY A 35 17.09 -17.25 -6.67
C GLY A 35 16.31 -16.50 -5.58
N ASN A 36 16.98 -15.93 -4.58
CA ASN A 36 16.30 -15.37 -3.39
C ASN A 36 16.23 -13.84 -3.35
N LYS A 37 16.61 -13.18 -4.44
CA LYS A 37 16.69 -11.73 -4.53
C LYS A 37 15.91 -11.23 -5.73
N PHE A 38 15.12 -10.17 -5.54
CA PHE A 38 14.45 -9.44 -6.61
C PHE A 38 14.40 -7.95 -6.27
N GLY A 39 14.21 -7.11 -7.29
CA GLY A 39 14.23 -5.67 -7.12
C GLY A 39 14.43 -4.95 -8.46
N ASN A 40 14.70 -3.66 -8.36
CA ASN A 40 15.09 -2.78 -9.46
C ASN A 40 16.17 -1.80 -8.96
N ASP A 41 16.39 -0.72 -9.71
CA ASP A 41 17.43 0.27 -9.39
C ASP A 41 17.14 1.06 -8.09
N VAL A 42 15.88 1.07 -7.63
CA VAL A 42 15.43 1.84 -6.44
C VAL A 42 15.29 0.95 -5.20
N TYR A 43 14.97 -0.34 -5.35
CA TYR A 43 14.83 -1.25 -4.20
C TYR A 43 15.34 -2.66 -4.48
N ASN A 44 15.75 -3.36 -3.43
CA ASN A 44 16.10 -4.76 -3.49
C ASN A 44 15.57 -5.50 -2.26
N ILE A 45 14.97 -6.66 -2.47
CA ILE A 45 14.53 -7.58 -1.43
C ILE A 45 15.30 -8.88 -1.55
N GLU A 46 15.93 -9.30 -0.46
CA GLU A 46 16.61 -10.59 -0.36
C GLU A 46 16.01 -11.43 0.76
N PHE A 47 15.39 -12.55 0.40
CA PHE A 47 14.86 -13.50 1.36
C PHE A 47 15.97 -14.39 1.92
N LEU A 48 15.97 -14.57 3.24
CA LEU A 48 16.93 -15.44 3.93
C LEU A 48 16.43 -16.88 4.06
N SER A 49 15.17 -17.14 3.69
CA SER A 49 14.55 -18.46 3.74
C SER A 49 14.83 -19.25 2.46
N GLU A 50 15.01 -20.56 2.58
CA GLU A 50 15.27 -21.45 1.44
C GLU A 50 13.97 -22.03 0.84
N ASP A 51 12.90 -22.15 1.63
CA ASP A 51 11.61 -22.68 1.16
C ASP A 51 10.68 -21.55 0.66
N LYS A 52 10.66 -21.36 -0.66
CA LYS A 52 9.75 -20.44 -1.38
C LYS A 52 8.30 -20.93 -1.44
N ILE A 53 8.10 -22.24 -1.42
CA ILE A 53 6.79 -22.88 -1.63
C ILE A 53 5.96 -22.73 -0.35
N LYS A 54 6.62 -22.89 0.80
CA LYS A 54 5.97 -22.82 2.11
C LYS A 54 6.81 -22.00 3.10
N PRO A 55 6.81 -20.67 2.98
CA PRO A 55 7.46 -19.82 3.97
C PRO A 55 6.92 -20.06 5.38
N SER A 56 7.81 -19.90 6.36
CA SER A 56 7.44 -19.97 7.77
C SER A 56 6.40 -18.91 8.12
N LEU A 57 5.37 -19.29 8.89
CA LEU A 57 4.30 -18.36 9.31
C LEU A 57 4.80 -17.23 10.21
N PHE A 58 5.94 -17.45 10.88
CA PHE A 58 6.63 -16.49 11.73
C PHE A 58 8.12 -16.54 11.45
N GLY A 59 8.81 -15.41 11.56
CA GLY A 59 10.26 -15.36 11.42
C GLY A 59 10.77 -15.52 9.98
N ALA A 60 9.88 -15.55 8.97
CA ALA A 60 10.26 -15.50 7.56
C ALA A 60 10.87 -14.14 7.22
N LYS A 61 12.20 -14.05 7.40
CA LYS A 61 12.96 -12.81 7.34
C LYS A 61 13.41 -12.51 5.91
N TYR A 62 13.33 -11.24 5.53
CA TYR A 62 13.96 -10.70 4.34
C TYR A 62 14.70 -9.41 4.68
N ASN A 63 15.75 -9.10 3.93
CA ASN A 63 16.40 -7.80 3.98
C ASN A 63 15.73 -6.90 2.94
N PHE A 64 15.23 -5.74 3.36
CA PHE A 64 14.67 -4.73 2.49
C PHE A 64 15.67 -3.58 2.36
N TYR A 65 16.15 -3.39 1.13
CA TYR A 65 16.93 -2.23 0.74
C TYR A 65 16.06 -1.30 -0.09
N LEU A 66 16.01 -0.03 0.30
CA LEU A 66 15.41 1.06 -0.46
C LEU A 66 16.42 2.19 -0.54
N ASP A 67 16.75 2.60 -1.77
CA ASP A 67 17.82 3.53 -2.02
C ASP A 67 17.63 4.85 -1.26
N GLY A 68 18.70 5.33 -0.62
CA GLY A 68 18.68 6.56 0.18
C GLY A 68 17.81 6.55 1.45
N VAL A 69 17.15 5.44 1.80
CA VAL A 69 16.16 5.41 2.90
C VAL A 69 16.47 4.34 3.94
N VAL A 70 16.46 3.06 3.57
CA VAL A 70 16.59 1.96 4.53
C VAL A 70 17.35 0.77 3.99
N ASN A 71 18.06 0.09 4.89
CA ASN A 71 18.54 -1.27 4.70
C ASN A 71 18.22 -2.04 5.98
N CYS A 72 16.98 -2.53 6.10
CA CYS A 72 16.45 -3.09 7.33
C CYS A 72 15.99 -4.54 7.16
N PRO A 73 16.19 -5.38 8.18
CA PRO A 73 15.55 -6.67 8.24
C PRO A 73 14.05 -6.52 8.53
N GLU A 74 13.22 -7.18 7.74
CA GLU A 74 11.77 -7.24 7.91
C GLU A 74 11.29 -8.70 7.93
N PHE A 75 10.00 -8.90 8.24
CA PHE A 75 9.39 -10.21 8.33
C PHE A 75 8.13 -10.29 7.47
N LEU A 76 8.00 -11.37 6.71
CA LEU A 76 6.82 -11.62 5.89
C LEU A 76 5.59 -11.79 6.78
N VAL A 77 4.55 -10.99 6.50
CA VAL A 77 3.30 -11.06 7.24
C VAL A 77 2.30 -11.93 6.49
N HIS A 78 1.89 -13.04 7.10
CA HIS A 78 0.84 -13.89 6.56
C HIS A 78 -0.54 -13.39 7.01
N LEU A 79 -1.32 -12.79 6.10
CA LEU A 79 -2.57 -12.10 6.43
C LEU A 79 -3.57 -12.96 7.23
N PRO A 80 -3.84 -14.22 6.86
CA PRO A 80 -4.71 -15.08 7.66
C PRO A 80 -4.21 -15.30 9.09
N THR A 81 -2.88 -15.34 9.31
CA THR A 81 -2.29 -15.43 10.64
C THR A 81 -2.49 -14.13 11.41
N LEU A 82 -2.24 -12.97 10.77
CA LEU A 82 -2.50 -11.67 11.39
C LEU A 82 -3.96 -11.54 11.83
N CYS A 83 -4.92 -11.88 10.97
CA CYS A 83 -6.34 -11.85 11.31
C CYS A 83 -6.69 -12.75 12.50
N LYS A 84 -6.14 -13.97 12.55
CA LYS A 84 -6.34 -14.89 13.68
C LYS A 84 -5.79 -14.32 14.99
N LEU A 85 -4.63 -13.66 14.95
CA LEU A 85 -4.04 -13.03 16.13
C LEU A 85 -4.82 -11.80 16.57
N ALA A 86 -5.19 -10.93 15.63
CA ALA A 86 -6.00 -9.74 15.88
C ALA A 86 -7.36 -10.09 16.51
N LEU A 87 -8.01 -11.16 16.04
CA LEU A 87 -9.29 -11.62 16.58
C LEU A 87 -9.22 -12.00 18.07
N LYS A 88 -8.08 -12.50 18.57
CA LYS A 88 -7.90 -12.78 20.01
C LYS A 88 -8.03 -11.54 20.89
N TYR A 89 -7.85 -10.35 20.29
CA TYR A 89 -7.97 -9.06 20.94
C TYR A 89 -9.25 -8.31 20.53
N GLY A 90 -10.19 -9.00 19.89
CA GLY A 90 -11.45 -8.40 19.45
C GLY A 90 -11.26 -7.40 18.33
N LEU A 91 -10.32 -7.64 17.42
CA LEU A 91 -10.12 -6.85 16.22
C LEU A 91 -10.56 -7.67 15.01
N GLU A 92 -11.52 -7.16 14.26
CA GLU A 92 -11.95 -7.75 12.99
C GLU A 92 -11.38 -6.97 11.82
N LEU A 93 -10.85 -7.68 10.81
CA LEU A 93 -10.41 -7.07 9.56
C LEU A 93 -11.64 -6.59 8.80
N VAL A 94 -11.74 -5.30 8.50
CA VAL A 94 -12.88 -4.71 7.77
C VAL A 94 -12.51 -4.26 6.36
N SER A 95 -11.24 -3.96 6.10
CA SER A 95 -10.75 -3.71 4.75
C SER A 95 -9.34 -4.23 4.58
N PHE A 96 -9.05 -4.71 3.37
CA PHE A 96 -7.72 -5.02 2.87
C PHE A 96 -7.72 -4.74 1.38
N GLU A 97 -6.80 -3.92 0.90
CA GLU A 97 -6.64 -3.57 -0.51
C GLU A 97 -5.17 -3.28 -0.82
N ARG A 98 -4.76 -3.47 -2.07
CA ARG A 98 -3.39 -3.12 -2.47
C ARG A 98 -3.25 -1.61 -2.52
N PHE A 99 -2.03 -1.11 -2.33
CA PHE A 99 -1.80 0.34 -2.35
C PHE A 99 -2.15 0.97 -3.70
N GLU A 100 -1.89 0.28 -4.81
CA GLU A 100 -2.29 0.72 -6.16
C GLU A 100 -3.82 0.91 -6.28
N ASP A 101 -4.61 -0.04 -5.79
CA ASP A 101 -6.06 0.04 -5.77
C ASP A 101 -6.56 1.18 -4.87
N PHE A 102 -5.94 1.33 -3.69
CA PHE A 102 -6.23 2.42 -2.77
C PHE A 102 -5.95 3.78 -3.41
N TYR A 103 -4.78 3.93 -4.03
CA TYR A 103 -4.39 5.14 -4.72
C TYR A 103 -5.37 5.48 -5.85
N GLU A 104 -5.70 4.53 -6.71
CA GLU A 104 -6.64 4.73 -7.80
C GLU A 104 -8.02 5.20 -7.32
N ARG A 105 -8.49 4.65 -6.20
CA ARG A 105 -9.76 5.02 -5.57
C ARG A 105 -9.75 6.44 -4.98
N PHE A 106 -8.64 6.86 -4.38
CA PHE A 106 -8.55 8.13 -3.64
C PHE A 106 -7.82 9.26 -4.38
N LYS A 107 -7.11 9.01 -5.50
CA LYS A 107 -6.31 10.04 -6.19
C LYS A 107 -7.12 11.26 -6.63
N GLY A 108 -8.41 11.08 -6.90
CA GLY A 108 -9.32 12.17 -7.23
C GLY A 108 -9.57 13.10 -6.03
N GLU A 109 -10.04 12.52 -4.93
CA GLU A 109 -10.34 13.26 -3.68
C GLU A 109 -9.07 13.82 -3.03
N GLY A 110 -7.98 13.05 -3.05
CA GLY A 110 -6.68 13.39 -2.46
C GLY A 110 -5.80 14.28 -3.33
N ARG A 111 -6.23 14.67 -4.53
CA ARG A 111 -5.39 15.38 -5.51
C ARG A 111 -4.69 16.61 -4.94
N SER A 112 -5.42 17.46 -4.21
CA SER A 112 -4.84 18.68 -3.65
C SER A 112 -3.77 18.36 -2.60
N LEU A 113 -3.98 17.32 -1.79
CA LEU A 113 -3.04 16.92 -0.76
C LEU A 113 -1.78 16.30 -1.39
N LEU A 114 -1.94 15.44 -2.38
CA LEU A 114 -0.82 14.88 -3.15
C LEU A 114 0.06 15.98 -3.76
N GLY A 115 -0.56 17.03 -4.30
CA GLY A 115 0.15 18.20 -4.81
C GLY A 115 0.90 18.97 -3.72
N ASN A 116 0.26 19.23 -2.58
CA ASN A 116 0.89 19.94 -1.45
C ASN A 116 2.06 19.17 -0.83
N MET A 117 1.97 17.84 -0.80
CA MET A 117 3.03 16.97 -0.30
C MET A 117 4.14 16.71 -1.32
N GLN A 118 3.99 17.16 -2.56
CA GLN A 118 4.89 16.83 -3.67
C GLN A 118 5.07 15.30 -3.79
N ALA A 119 3.99 14.55 -3.60
CA ALA A 119 4.01 13.09 -3.52
C ALA A 119 4.23 12.39 -4.88
N LEU A 120 4.16 13.16 -5.98
CA LEU A 120 4.31 12.70 -7.36
C LEU A 120 5.17 13.71 -8.11
N GLU A 121 6.00 13.22 -9.03
CA GLU A 121 6.72 14.09 -9.95
C GLU A 121 5.82 14.51 -11.13
N THR A 122 6.11 15.67 -11.70
CA THR A 122 5.35 16.18 -12.84
C THR A 122 5.92 15.64 -14.15
N TYR A 123 5.09 14.94 -14.93
CA TYR A 123 5.44 14.45 -16.25
C TYR A 123 4.52 15.06 -17.33
N PRO A 124 5.05 15.52 -18.48
CA PRO A 124 6.48 15.71 -18.75
C PRO A 124 7.08 16.77 -17.81
N PRO A 125 8.39 16.70 -17.55
CA PRO A 125 9.06 17.60 -16.63
C PRO A 125 8.94 19.06 -17.06
N TYR A 126 9.12 19.99 -16.13
CA TYR A 126 9.33 21.40 -16.50
C TYR A 126 10.73 21.55 -17.13
N HIS A 127 10.95 22.63 -17.89
CA HIS A 127 12.23 22.88 -18.56
C HIS A 127 13.36 22.76 -17.53
N GLU A 128 14.38 21.94 -17.83
CA GLU A 128 15.55 21.66 -16.98
C GLU A 128 15.27 20.95 -15.64
N SER A 129 14.04 20.50 -15.36
CA SER A 129 13.79 19.68 -14.17
C SER A 129 14.18 18.22 -14.45
N PRO A 130 15.13 17.63 -13.71
CA PRO A 130 15.44 16.22 -13.86
C PRO A 130 14.24 15.37 -13.40
N LEU A 131 13.97 14.30 -14.14
CA LEU A 131 13.12 13.21 -13.68
C LEU A 131 13.93 12.31 -12.74
N LEU A 132 13.26 11.64 -11.80
CA LEU A 132 13.93 10.73 -10.88
C LEU A 132 14.34 9.41 -11.57
N GLY A 133 13.48 8.89 -12.43
CA GLY A 133 13.75 7.70 -13.24
C GLY A 133 14.39 8.01 -14.59
N ASP A 134 14.75 6.96 -15.31
CA ASP A 134 15.22 7.06 -16.69
C ASP A 134 14.07 7.49 -17.62
N PRO A 135 14.15 8.63 -18.33
CA PRO A 135 13.07 9.14 -19.17
C PRO A 135 12.64 8.21 -20.31
N GLU A 136 13.57 7.40 -20.83
CA GLU A 136 13.32 6.48 -21.95
C GLU A 136 12.71 5.17 -21.45
N ARG A 137 13.10 4.70 -20.27
CA ARG A 137 12.67 3.39 -19.75
C ARG A 137 11.49 3.45 -18.79
N ASP A 138 11.50 4.41 -17.86
CA ASP A 138 10.69 4.34 -16.64
C ASP A 138 9.36 5.10 -16.74
N TYR A 139 9.01 5.67 -17.90
CA TYR A 139 7.81 6.50 -18.08
C TYR A 139 6.87 6.07 -19.21
N HIS A 140 7.03 4.86 -19.73
CA HIS A 140 6.15 4.32 -20.77
C HIS A 140 4.66 4.38 -20.37
N HIS A 141 4.34 4.03 -19.11
CA HIS A 141 2.98 4.10 -18.57
C HIS A 141 2.42 5.53 -18.56
N ALA A 142 3.25 6.52 -18.28
CA ALA A 142 2.85 7.93 -18.29
C ALA A 142 2.53 8.41 -19.71
N VAL A 143 3.34 8.01 -20.69
CA VAL A 143 3.12 8.31 -22.11
C VAL A 143 1.82 7.69 -22.60
N GLU A 144 1.60 6.40 -22.35
CA GLU A 144 0.36 5.69 -22.74
C GLU A 144 -0.88 6.31 -22.07
N TYR A 145 -0.79 6.66 -20.80
CA TYR A 145 -1.89 7.32 -20.09
C TYR A 145 -2.23 8.66 -20.73
N MET A 146 -1.24 9.47 -21.07
CA MET A 146 -1.45 10.79 -21.71
C MET A 146 -2.05 10.70 -23.11
N GLN A 147 -1.76 9.65 -23.88
CA GLN A 147 -2.37 9.42 -25.20
C GLN A 147 -3.90 9.24 -25.12
N ASN A 148 -4.39 8.76 -23.98
CA ASN A 148 -5.81 8.55 -23.72
C ASN A 148 -6.51 9.77 -23.08
N LEU A 149 -5.77 10.84 -22.76
CA LEU A 149 -6.34 12.05 -22.17
C LEU A 149 -6.84 13.04 -23.24
N PRO A 150 -7.84 13.87 -22.92
CA PRO A 150 -8.23 14.96 -23.80
C PRO A 150 -7.08 15.95 -23.97
N ALA A 151 -6.97 16.56 -25.16
CA ALA A 151 -5.85 17.42 -25.58
C ALA A 151 -5.58 18.65 -24.69
N ASN A 152 -6.45 18.95 -23.72
CA ASN A 152 -6.27 20.01 -22.74
C ASN A 152 -5.35 19.62 -21.56
N HIS A 153 -5.07 18.33 -21.35
CA HIS A 153 -4.16 17.86 -20.32
C HIS A 153 -2.73 17.84 -20.83
N ARG A 154 -1.91 18.79 -20.38
CA ARG A 154 -0.51 18.92 -20.81
C ARG A 154 0.49 18.25 -19.87
N LYS A 155 0.10 17.98 -18.63
CA LYS A 155 0.96 17.45 -17.56
C LYS A 155 0.13 16.56 -16.63
N ILE A 156 0.78 15.56 -16.08
CA ILE A 156 0.25 14.64 -15.07
C ILE A 156 1.22 14.53 -13.90
N GLY A 157 0.72 14.11 -12.74
CA GLY A 157 1.57 13.63 -11.64
C GLY A 157 1.75 12.12 -11.78
N THR A 158 2.98 11.63 -11.67
CA THR A 158 3.29 10.19 -11.70
C THR A 158 4.49 9.87 -10.79
N LEU A 159 4.88 8.61 -10.76
CA LEU A 159 6.17 8.13 -10.28
C LEU A 159 6.86 7.41 -11.45
N SER A 160 8.19 7.25 -11.36
CA SER A 160 8.91 6.35 -12.25
C SER A 160 8.38 4.91 -12.11
N GLN A 161 8.56 4.09 -13.14
CA GLN A 161 8.18 2.67 -13.10
C GLN A 161 8.83 1.95 -11.91
N SER A 162 10.10 2.25 -11.62
CA SER A 162 10.83 1.65 -10.52
C SER A 162 10.22 1.98 -9.15
N GLU A 163 9.78 3.22 -8.93
CA GLU A 163 9.08 3.64 -7.71
C GLU A 163 7.66 3.06 -7.62
N TRP A 164 6.93 2.99 -8.74
CA TRP A 164 5.63 2.33 -8.79
C TRP A 164 5.70 0.86 -8.37
N GLU A 165 6.76 0.16 -8.76
CA GLU A 165 6.98 -1.21 -8.30
C GLU A 165 7.15 -1.31 -6.79
N VAL A 166 7.87 -0.36 -6.17
CA VAL A 166 8.05 -0.31 -4.70
C VAL A 166 6.70 -0.09 -4.03
N THR A 167 5.96 0.93 -4.47
CA THR A 167 4.67 1.28 -3.84
C THR A 167 3.65 0.13 -3.96
N SER A 168 3.70 -0.66 -5.04
CA SER A 168 2.86 -1.86 -5.23
C SER A 168 3.15 -3.02 -4.26
N LEU A 169 4.26 -2.99 -3.53
CA LEU A 169 4.57 -4.01 -2.51
C LEU A 169 3.68 -3.88 -1.28
N TYR A 170 3.16 -2.68 -1.03
CA TYR A 170 2.37 -2.33 0.14
C TYR A 170 0.88 -2.62 -0.05
N ALA A 171 0.21 -2.88 1.06
CA ALA A 171 -1.23 -2.95 1.14
C ALA A 171 -1.75 -2.06 2.27
N VAL A 172 -2.96 -1.57 2.10
CA VAL A 172 -3.70 -0.82 3.11
C VAL A 172 -4.73 -1.75 3.72
N PHE A 173 -4.77 -1.82 5.03
CA PHE A 173 -5.80 -2.59 5.74
C PHE A 173 -6.24 -1.87 7.00
N SER A 174 -7.45 -2.20 7.45
CA SER A 174 -8.00 -1.63 8.65
C SER A 174 -8.72 -2.69 9.48
N PHE A 175 -8.50 -2.60 10.79
CA PHE A 175 -9.19 -3.41 11.78
C PHE A 175 -10.18 -2.54 12.54
N ARG A 176 -11.35 -3.09 12.86
CA ARG A 176 -12.35 -2.47 13.71
C ARG A 176 -12.41 -3.18 15.05
N LYS A 177 -12.48 -2.41 16.13
CA LYS A 177 -12.68 -2.96 17.48
C LYS A 177 -14.10 -3.51 17.60
N MET A 178 -14.19 -4.79 17.93
CA MET A 178 -15.43 -5.49 18.22
C MET A 178 -15.96 -5.10 19.60
N LYS A 179 -17.28 -5.20 19.78
CA LYS A 179 -17.88 -5.00 21.10
C LYS A 179 -17.47 -6.14 22.02
N THR A 180 -16.95 -5.78 23.20
CA THR A 180 -16.55 -6.75 24.23
C THR A 180 -17.75 -7.02 25.14
N ILE A 181 -18.11 -8.28 25.26
CA ILE A 181 -19.03 -8.79 26.28
C ILE A 181 -18.23 -9.72 27.21
N TRP A 182 -18.72 -9.95 28.42
CA TRP A 182 -18.05 -10.80 29.40
C TRP A 182 -18.94 -12.01 29.67
N ASN A 183 -18.37 -13.20 29.56
CA ASN A 183 -19.11 -14.41 29.85
C ASN A 183 -19.18 -14.68 31.35
N SER A 184 -19.90 -15.73 31.75
CA SER A 184 -20.08 -16.14 33.15
C SER A 184 -18.77 -16.49 33.87
N GLU A 185 -17.68 -16.77 33.12
CA GLU A 185 -16.34 -17.02 33.67
C GLU A 185 -15.49 -15.74 33.78
N GLY A 186 -16.03 -14.57 33.43
CA GLY A 186 -15.29 -13.31 33.42
C GLY A 186 -14.26 -13.21 32.28
N LYS A 187 -14.38 -14.03 31.23
CA LYS A 187 -13.55 -13.91 30.02
C LYS A 187 -14.22 -12.99 28.99
N PRO A 188 -13.42 -12.19 28.24
CA PRO A 188 -13.96 -11.37 27.17
C PRO A 188 -14.37 -12.25 25.98
N GLU A 189 -15.58 -12.02 25.48
CA GLU A 189 -16.07 -12.49 24.20
C GLU A 189 -16.33 -11.30 23.29
N TYR A 190 -16.13 -11.48 21.99
CA TYR A 190 -16.20 -10.38 21.02
C TYR A 190 -17.34 -10.61 20.06
N ILE A 191 -18.24 -9.63 19.97
CA ILE A 191 -19.35 -9.63 19.02
C ILE A 191 -19.14 -8.53 17.98
N LYS A 192 -19.50 -8.84 16.73
CA LYS A 192 -19.46 -7.87 15.64
C LYS A 192 -20.42 -6.72 15.94
N LEU A 193 -19.99 -5.50 15.59
CA LEU A 193 -20.82 -4.30 15.65
C LEU A 193 -21.87 -4.30 14.54
#